data_AF-A0A1Q7XAQ8-F1
#
_entry.id   AF-A0A1Q7XAQ8-F1
#
_cell.length_a   1.000
_cell.length_b   1.000
_cell.length_c   1.000
_cell.angle_alpha   90.00
_cell.angle_beta   90.00
_cell.angle_gamma   90.00
#
_symmetry.space_group_name_H-M   'P 1'
#
loop_
_entity.id
_entity.type
_entity.pdbx_description
1 polymer ?
#
loop_
_entity_poly.entity_id
_entity_poly.type
_entity_poly.pdbx_seq_one_letter_code
_entity_poly.pdbx_strand_id
1 'polypeptide(L)'
;MAPVSLERFVKQLAQLRQDMDAGKLQSSEYDQRLARAIRELREQKLDADRAAVSQALADALRSGLITPAVKGHIEKRLGLS
;
A
#
# COMPACT_ATOMS: atom_id res chain seq x y z
N MET A 1 -19.26 -6.20 -5.81
CA MET A 1 -17.90 -6.03 -5.24
C MET A 1 -17.35 -4.72 -5.79
N ALA A 2 -17.15 -3.71 -4.94
CA ALA A 2 -16.64 -2.42 -5.41
C ALA A 2 -15.20 -2.59 -5.92
N PRO A 3 -14.82 -1.97 -7.05
CA PRO A 3 -13.43 -1.99 -7.50
C PRO A 3 -12.53 -1.48 -6.39
N VAL A 4 -11.37 -2.13 -6.20
CA VAL A 4 -10.34 -1.66 -5.28
C VAL A 4 -9.71 -0.44 -5.94
N SER A 5 -10.33 0.72 -5.76
CA SER A 5 -9.77 1.99 -6.19
C SER A 5 -8.48 2.28 -5.40
N LEU A 6 -7.53 2.97 -6.01
CA LEU A 6 -6.26 3.37 -5.40
C LEU A 6 -6.45 4.05 -4.02
N GLU A 7 -7.51 4.85 -3.88
CA GLU A 7 -7.92 5.46 -2.61
C GLU A 7 -8.21 4.43 -1.49
N ARG A 8 -8.90 3.33 -1.83
CA ARG A 8 -9.23 2.26 -0.89
C ARG A 8 -7.98 1.50 -0.47
N PHE A 9 -7.06 1.31 -1.41
CA PHE A 9 -5.76 0.72 -1.13
C PHE A 9 -4.95 1.60 -0.17
N VAL A 10 -4.83 2.90 -0.43
CA VAL A 10 -4.14 3.84 0.46
C VAL A 10 -4.76 3.84 1.87
N LYS A 11 -6.10 3.79 1.98
CA LYS A 11 -6.79 3.65 3.28
C LYS A 11 -6.45 2.32 3.97
N GLN A 12 -6.42 1.20 3.24
CA GLN A 12 -6.00 -0.08 3.81
C GLN A 12 -4.54 -0.07 4.27
N LEU A 13 -3.65 0.59 3.52
CA LEU A 13 -2.24 0.73 3.91
C LEU A 13 -2.08 1.53 5.20
N ALA A 14 -2.79 2.65 5.31
CA ALA A 14 -2.81 3.47 6.53
C ALA A 14 -3.30 2.63 7.72
N GLN A 15 -4.37 1.86 7.55
CA GLN A 15 -4.89 0.99 8.60
C GLN A 15 -3.89 -0.11 9.00
N LEU A 16 -3.31 -0.82 8.02
CA LEU A 16 -2.29 -1.85 8.26
C LEU A 16 -1.08 -1.28 9.00
N ARG A 17 -0.66 -0.06 8.65
CA ARG A 17 0.41 0.64 9.35
C ARG A 17 0.00 0.99 10.77
N GLN A 18 -1.18 1.55 10.99
CA GLN A 18 -1.67 1.86 12.34
C GLN A 18 -1.72 0.62 13.23
N ASP A 19 -2.16 -0.52 12.69
CA ASP A 19 -2.20 -1.76 13.46
C ASP A 19 -0.79 -2.30 13.75
N MET A 20 0.16 -2.14 12.83
CA MET A 20 1.57 -2.49 13.07
C MET A 20 2.21 -1.57 14.12
N ASP A 21 1.96 -0.26 14.04
CA ASP A 21 2.47 0.77 14.95
C ASP A 21 1.89 0.60 16.35
N ALA A 22 0.61 0.23 16.43
CA ALA A 22 -0.08 -0.14 17.67
C ALA A 22 0.38 -1.51 18.24
N GLY A 23 1.31 -2.20 17.59
CA GLY A 23 1.79 -3.52 18.00
C GLY A 23 0.74 -4.63 17.87
N LYS A 24 -0.38 -4.38 17.19
CA LYS A 24 -1.48 -5.34 16.97
C LYS A 24 -1.17 -6.33 15.84
N LEU A 25 -0.21 -6.01 14.98
CA LEU A 25 0.15 -6.78 13.80
C LEU A 25 1.64 -7.11 13.83
N GLN A 26 1.97 -8.40 13.71
CA GLN A 26 3.35 -8.84 13.51
C GLN A 26 3.82 -8.48 12.09
N SER A 27 5.12 -8.22 11.92
CA SER A 27 5.70 -7.91 10.61
C SER A 27 5.35 -8.95 9.53
N SER A 28 5.32 -10.24 9.89
CA SER A 28 4.95 -11.31 8.96
C SER A 28 3.51 -11.22 8.47
N GLU A 29 2.55 -10.90 9.35
CA GLU A 29 1.15 -10.72 8.95
C GLU A 29 0.95 -9.44 8.15
N TYR A 30 1.63 -8.36 8.55
CA TYR A 30 1.63 -7.11 7.80
C TYR A 30 2.09 -7.35 6.36
N ASP A 31 3.19 -8.07 6.17
CA ASP A 31 3.71 -8.38 4.83
C ASP A 31 2.78 -9.27 4.01
N GLN A 32 2.08 -10.23 4.64
CA GLN A 32 1.10 -11.06 3.96
C GLN A 32 -0.13 -10.26 3.50
N ARG A 33 -0.66 -9.38 4.36
CA ARG A 33 -1.81 -8.53 4.02
C ARG A 33 -1.43 -7.52 2.93
N LEU A 34 -0.23 -6.95 3.05
CA LEU A 34 0.34 -6.05 2.05
C LEU A 34 0.53 -6.75 0.70
N ALA A 35 1.05 -7.98 0.70
CA ALA A 35 1.19 -8.81 -0.49
C ALA A 35 -0.15 -8.99 -1.22
N ARG A 36 -1.19 -9.33 -0.46
CA ARG A 36 -2.53 -9.55 -1.01
C ARG A 36 -3.09 -8.26 -1.60
N ALA A 37 -3.03 -7.16 -0.86
CA ALA A 37 -3.53 -5.88 -1.33
C ALA A 37 -2.83 -5.43 -2.63
N ILE A 38 -1.50 -5.58 -2.70
CA ILE A 38 -0.71 -5.28 -3.91
C ILE A 38 -1.10 -6.21 -5.07
N ARG A 39 -1.28 -7.51 -4.79
CA ARG A 39 -1.65 -8.50 -5.81
C ARG A 39 -3.04 -8.22 -6.37
N GLU A 40 -4.02 -7.92 -5.52
CA GLU A 40 -5.37 -7.53 -5.95
C GLU A 40 -5.35 -6.26 -6.80
N LEU A 41 -4.53 -5.27 -6.42
CA LEU A 41 -4.35 -4.03 -7.19
C LEU A 41 -3.79 -4.31 -8.59
N ARG A 42 -2.82 -5.23 -8.67
CA ARG A 42 -2.19 -5.66 -9.93
C ARG A 42 -3.14 -6.49 -10.80
N GLU A 43 -3.91 -7.39 -10.19
CA GLU A 43 -4.90 -8.23 -10.88
C GLU A 43 -6.10 -7.41 -11.42
N GLN A 44 -6.44 -6.28 -10.77
CA GLN A 44 -7.47 -5.35 -11.26
C GLN A 44 -7.03 -4.46 -12.43
N LYS A 45 -5.91 -4.77 -13.11
CA LYS A 45 -5.40 -4.05 -14.29
C LYS A 45 -5.11 -2.55 -14.04
N LEU A 46 -4.52 -2.21 -12.89
CA LEU A 46 -3.82 -0.92 -12.71
C LEU A 46 -2.40 -0.93 -13.36
N ASP A 47 -2.15 -1.80 -14.36
CA ASP A 47 -0.85 -1.85 -15.07
C ASP A 47 -0.52 -0.51 -15.76
N ALA A 48 -1.54 0.29 -16.10
CA ALA A 48 -1.39 1.63 -16.69
C ALA A 48 -1.08 2.74 -15.67
N ASP A 49 -1.21 2.48 -14.37
CA ASP A 49 -1.23 3.51 -13.33
C ASP A 49 -0.14 3.32 -12.28
N ARG A 50 0.96 2.63 -12.63
CA ARG A 50 2.18 2.58 -11.79
C ARG A 50 2.63 3.96 -11.33
N ALA A 51 2.55 4.94 -12.23
CA ALA A 51 2.83 6.35 -11.92
C ALA A 51 1.80 6.93 -10.93
N ALA A 52 0.51 6.65 -11.10
CA ALA A 52 -0.52 7.09 -10.17
C ALA A 52 -0.38 6.43 -8.79
N VAL A 53 0.00 5.14 -8.73
CA VAL A 53 0.28 4.44 -7.47
C VAL A 53 1.48 5.07 -6.78
N SER A 54 2.57 5.32 -7.51
CA SER A 54 3.74 6.02 -6.99
C SER A 54 3.39 7.42 -6.47
N GLN A 55 2.59 8.19 -7.23
CA GLN A 55 2.10 9.50 -6.80
C GLN A 55 1.21 9.43 -5.58
N ALA A 56 0.27 8.48 -5.50
CA ALA A 56 -0.61 8.33 -4.35
C ALA A 56 0.16 7.91 -3.10
N LEU A 57 1.20 7.07 -3.24
CA LEU A 57 2.11 6.74 -2.15
C LEU A 57 2.95 7.94 -1.72
N ALA A 58 3.41 8.76 -2.66
CA ALA A 58 4.12 10.00 -2.36
C ALA A 58 3.23 11.02 -1.65
N ASP A 59 1.97 11.16 -2.08
CA ASP A 59 0.98 12.03 -1.46
C ASP A 59 0.57 11.55 -0.06
N ALA A 60 0.37 10.23 0.10
CA ALA A 60 0.12 9.60 1.39
C ALA A 60 1.31 9.78 2.35
N LEU A 61 2.54 9.69 1.85
CA LEU A 61 3.74 9.98 2.65
C LEU A 61 3.78 11.46 3.04
N ARG A 62 3.49 12.38 2.10
CA ARG A 62 3.48 13.82 2.35
C ARG A 62 2.41 14.24 3.36
N SER A 63 1.26 13.58 3.33
CA SER A 63 0.16 13.77 4.28
C SER A 63 0.38 13.08 5.63
N GLY A 64 1.46 12.31 5.80
CA GLY A 64 1.75 11.57 7.04
C GLY A 64 0.87 10.34 7.26
N LEU A 65 0.14 9.88 6.24
CA LEU A 65 -0.70 8.67 6.29
C LEU A 65 0.15 7.39 6.33
N ILE A 66 1.32 7.41 5.68
CA ILE A 66 2.27 6.30 5.67
C ILE A 66 3.68 6.80 5.98
N THR A 67 4.54 5.90 6.46
CA THR A 67 5.95 6.21 6.73
C THR A 67 6.84 5.93 5.50
N PRO A 68 8.07 6.50 5.45
CA PRO A 68 9.00 6.24 4.35
C PRO A 68 9.33 4.75 4.20
N ALA A 69 9.39 4.02 5.32
CA ALA A 69 9.64 2.58 5.32
C ALA A 69 8.53 1.79 4.61
N VAL A 70 7.26 2.14 4.86
CA VAL A 70 6.10 1.52 4.21
C VAL A 70 6.10 1.83 2.71
N LYS A 71 6.34 3.09 2.34
CA LYS A 71 6.44 3.50 0.93
C LYS A 71 7.50 2.68 0.19
N GLY A 72 8.73 2.62 0.72
CA GLY A 72 9.83 1.88 0.09
C GLY A 72 9.58 0.37 -0.03
N HIS A 73 8.89 -0.22 0.95
CA HIS A 73 8.49 -1.63 0.88
C HIS A 73 7.50 -1.88 -0.25
N ILE A 74 6.51 -1.00 -0.41
CA ILE A 74 5.52 -1.09 -1.49
C ILE A 74 6.17 -0.86 -2.86
N GLU A 75 7.04 0.14 -2.98
CA GLU A 75 7.78 0.43 -4.22
C GLU A 75 8.61 -0.78 -4.66
N LYS A 76 9.35 -1.43 -3.75
CA LYS A 76 10.09 -2.66 -4.05
C LYS A 76 9.18 -3.80 -4.51
N ARG A 77 8.02 -3.98 -3.86
CA ARG A 77 7.09 -5.08 -4.19
C ARG A 77 6.32 -4.86 -5.49
N LEU A 78 6.12 -3.61 -5.88
CA LEU A 78 5.53 -3.22 -7.16
C LEU A 78 6.56 -3.11 -8.29
N GLY A 79 7.87 -3.14 -7.97
CA GLY A 79 8.95 -2.91 -8.93
C GLY A 79 8.95 -1.49 -9.48
N LEU A 80 8.71 -0.51 -8.60
CA LEU A 80 8.76 0.94 -8.89
C LEU A 80 10.10 1.58 -8.51
N SER A 81 10.98 0.85 -7.83
CA SER A 81 12.36 1.22 -7.44
C SER A 81 13.33 0.07 -7.69
#